data_AF-A0ABD0YA97-F1
#
_entry.id   AF-A0ABD0YA97-F1
#
_cell.length_a   1.000
_cell.length_b   1.000
_cell.length_c   1.000
_cell.angle_alpha   90.00
_cell.angle_beta   90.00
_cell.angle_gamma   90.00
#
_symmetry.space_group_name_H-M   'P 1'
#
loop_
_entity.id
_entity.type
_entity.pdbx_description
1 polymer ?
#
loop_
_entity_poly.entity_id
_entity_poly.type
_entity_poly.pdbx_seq_one_letter_code
_entity_poly.pdbx_strand_id
1 'polypeptide(L)'
;PKHSLWNTPTGRLSRHGTLKLIKTGQSLYIPHTQGETPKTEDQVEEDAEVLLQLGSNAEGSQLRAKMMSASLLSDMESFKAANPGAELEDFIRWYSPRDWIEEDELDEFGQKKGQLSARMLLPGNTWLEVWEAAKPVPARRQKRLFDDTREAEIALHFVESRPPAAAAQLLLPVLFHVALDSLTHHAQHITGLTALTSILDKASKKMEVLTRQSPFDIRRYQDLCTELNYAEEVIAQFKSLEQKLCPEPDETMKNFITGLVSQPEVEVPGGPHGPVASRIKSMFTEAHKVCF
;
A
#
# COMPACT_ATOMS: atom_id res chain seq x y z
N PRO A 1 -8.98 -32.80 41.17
CA PRO A 1 -8.11 -33.60 40.28
C PRO A 1 -6.89 -32.78 39.85
N LYS A 2 -5.68 -33.25 40.18
CA LYS A 2 -4.43 -32.59 39.83
C LYS A 2 -4.32 -32.48 38.31
N HIS A 3 -4.47 -31.28 37.76
CA HIS A 3 -4.24 -31.03 36.34
C HIS A 3 -2.77 -31.36 36.04
N SER A 4 -2.51 -32.18 35.01
CA SER A 4 -1.19 -32.29 34.39
C SER A 4 -0.63 -30.88 34.14
N LEU A 5 0.69 -30.67 34.19
CA LEU A 5 1.29 -29.34 33.95
C LEU A 5 0.83 -28.73 32.60
N TRP A 6 0.51 -29.59 31.63
CA TRP A 6 -0.05 -29.25 30.31
C TRP A 6 -1.52 -28.81 30.31
N ASN A 7 -2.26 -29.07 31.39
CA ASN A 7 -3.67 -28.72 31.57
C ASN A 7 -3.86 -27.46 32.43
N THR A 8 -2.77 -26.74 32.74
CA THR A 8 -2.89 -25.46 33.43
C THR A 8 -3.27 -24.39 32.42
N PRO A 9 -4.43 -23.73 32.56
CA PRO A 9 -4.85 -22.73 31.60
C PRO A 9 -3.89 -21.53 31.60
N THR A 10 -3.44 -21.12 30.41
CA THR A 10 -2.53 -19.98 30.22
C THR A 10 -2.92 -19.17 28.99
N GLY A 11 -2.42 -17.93 28.88
CA GLY A 11 -2.66 -17.09 27.69
C GLY A 11 -4.09 -16.57 27.53
N ARG A 12 -4.87 -16.45 28.62
CA ARG A 12 -6.23 -15.89 28.61
C ARG A 12 -6.19 -14.36 28.56
N LEU A 13 -6.87 -13.76 27.57
CA LEU A 13 -7.10 -12.32 27.48
C LEU A 13 -8.29 -11.90 28.35
N SER A 14 -9.45 -12.53 28.14
CA SER A 14 -10.68 -12.24 28.88
C SER A 14 -11.63 -13.43 28.87
N ARG A 15 -12.65 -13.40 29.74
CA ARG A 15 -13.73 -14.40 29.72
C ARG A 15 -14.71 -14.04 28.60
N HIS A 16 -15.14 -15.03 27.83
CA HIS A 16 -16.19 -14.85 26.84
C HIS A 16 -17.54 -14.59 27.53
N GLY A 17 -18.34 -13.65 27.02
CA GLY A 17 -19.54 -13.15 27.71
C GLY A 17 -20.65 -14.19 27.86
N THR A 18 -20.85 -15.05 26.84
CA THR A 18 -21.98 -16.00 26.78
C THR A 18 -21.54 -17.47 26.70
N LEU A 19 -20.57 -17.78 25.85
CA LEU A 19 -20.17 -19.16 25.55
C LEU A 19 -19.53 -19.91 26.73
N LYS A 20 -19.89 -21.19 26.85
CA LYS A 20 -19.28 -22.19 27.72
C LYS A 20 -18.75 -23.35 26.87
N LEU A 21 -17.73 -24.05 27.39
CA LEU A 21 -17.17 -25.24 26.75
C LEU A 21 -18.19 -26.37 26.73
N ILE A 22 -18.38 -26.99 25.57
CA ILE A 22 -19.42 -28.01 25.33
C ILE A 22 -19.29 -29.19 26.30
N LYS A 23 -18.07 -29.71 26.51
CA LYS A 23 -17.86 -30.89 27.36
C LYS A 23 -17.92 -30.65 28.86
N THR A 24 -17.54 -29.46 29.31
CA THR A 24 -17.27 -29.22 30.74
C THR A 24 -18.20 -28.19 31.36
N GLY A 25 -18.94 -27.41 30.56
CA GLY A 25 -19.78 -26.31 31.03
C GLY A 25 -18.99 -25.14 31.62
N GLN A 26 -17.66 -25.20 31.63
CA GLN A 26 -16.81 -24.10 32.09
C GLN A 26 -16.92 -22.93 31.12
N SER A 27 -16.68 -21.72 31.62
CA SER A 27 -16.70 -20.54 30.74
C SER A 27 -15.57 -20.60 29.73
N LEU A 28 -15.88 -20.27 28.48
CA LEU A 28 -14.89 -20.10 27.43
C LEU A 28 -14.09 -18.82 27.72
N TYR A 29 -12.79 -18.88 27.50
CA TYR A 29 -11.88 -17.75 27.60
C TYR A 29 -11.31 -17.40 26.24
N ILE A 30 -11.30 -16.11 25.92
CA ILE A 30 -10.68 -15.58 24.71
C ILE A 30 -9.16 -15.66 24.92
N PRO A 31 -8.40 -16.35 24.05
CA PRO A 31 -6.95 -16.40 24.15
C PRO A 31 -6.30 -15.10 23.65
N HIS A 32 -5.08 -14.83 24.10
CA HIS A 32 -4.15 -13.98 23.35
C HIS A 32 -3.64 -14.75 22.12
N THR A 33 -3.80 -14.18 20.94
CA THR A 33 -3.27 -14.69 19.67
C THR A 33 -2.08 -13.84 19.20
N GLN A 34 -1.32 -14.32 18.22
CA GLN A 34 -0.19 -13.56 17.65
C GLN A 34 -0.64 -12.42 16.72
N GLY A 35 -1.86 -12.48 16.20
CA GLY A 35 -2.40 -11.50 15.25
C GLY A 35 -1.98 -11.78 13.81
N GLU A 36 -2.51 -10.97 12.89
CA GLU A 36 -2.21 -11.08 11.47
C GLU A 36 -0.77 -10.60 11.18
N THR A 37 -0.08 -11.34 10.31
CA THR A 37 1.28 -10.97 9.87
C THR A 37 1.20 -9.92 8.76
N PRO A 38 1.83 -8.74 8.91
CA PRO A 38 1.92 -7.81 7.80
C PRO A 38 2.77 -8.41 6.68
N LYS A 39 2.36 -8.20 5.44
CA LYS A 39 3.10 -8.60 4.24
C LYS A 39 3.12 -7.45 3.23
N THR A 40 4.22 -7.34 2.51
CA THR A 40 4.33 -6.43 1.37
C THR A 40 3.71 -7.07 0.11
N GLU A 41 3.43 -6.26 -0.90
CA GLU A 41 2.82 -6.74 -2.16
C GLU A 41 3.69 -7.79 -2.86
N ASP A 42 4.99 -7.58 -2.89
CA ASP A 42 5.99 -8.50 -3.45
C ASP A 42 6.04 -9.83 -2.69
N GLN A 43 5.92 -9.82 -1.36
CA GLN A 43 5.85 -11.05 -0.56
C GLN A 43 4.56 -11.84 -0.84
N VAL A 44 3.44 -11.16 -1.07
CA VAL A 44 2.16 -11.82 -1.43
C VAL A 44 2.25 -12.46 -2.81
N GLU A 45 2.91 -11.78 -3.77
CA GLU A 45 3.15 -12.32 -5.11
C GLU A 45 4.10 -13.52 -5.07
N GLU A 46 5.20 -13.44 -4.31
CA GLU A 46 6.15 -14.54 -4.11
C GLU A 46 5.46 -15.76 -3.47
N ASP A 47 4.66 -15.55 -2.42
CA ASP A 47 3.87 -16.62 -1.80
C ASP A 47 2.95 -17.28 -2.83
N ALA A 48 2.26 -16.50 -3.66
CA ALA A 48 1.38 -17.02 -4.69
C ALA A 48 2.14 -17.89 -5.70
N GLU A 49 3.33 -17.44 -6.13
CA GLU A 49 4.17 -18.17 -7.06
C GLU A 49 4.68 -19.49 -6.45
N VAL A 50 5.12 -19.47 -5.19
CA VAL A 50 5.55 -20.69 -4.47
C VAL A 50 4.41 -21.72 -4.40
N LEU A 51 3.18 -21.29 -4.12
CA LEU A 51 2.02 -22.19 -4.07
C LEU A 51 1.70 -22.84 -5.43
N LEU A 52 1.90 -22.09 -6.51
CA LEU A 52 1.75 -22.59 -7.88
C LEU A 52 2.83 -23.62 -8.20
N GLN A 53 4.08 -23.33 -7.85
CA GLN A 53 5.23 -24.21 -8.11
C GLN A 53 5.16 -25.54 -7.36
N LEU A 54 4.55 -25.57 -6.16
CA LEU A 54 4.40 -26.80 -5.37
C LEU A 54 3.57 -27.90 -6.06
N GLY A 55 2.80 -27.59 -7.12
CA GLY A 55 2.09 -28.58 -7.93
C GLY A 55 0.98 -29.35 -7.18
N SER A 56 0.23 -30.22 -7.85
CA SER A 56 -0.97 -30.89 -7.27
C SER A 56 -0.71 -32.28 -6.69
N ASN A 57 0.55 -32.68 -6.52
CA ASN A 57 0.88 -33.97 -5.90
C ASN A 57 0.58 -33.96 -4.38
N ALA A 58 0.61 -35.14 -3.75
CA ALA A 58 0.26 -35.28 -2.33
C ALA A 58 1.19 -34.47 -1.41
N GLU A 59 2.50 -34.49 -1.70
CA GLU A 59 3.51 -33.75 -0.94
C GLU A 59 3.34 -32.23 -1.07
N GLY A 60 3.15 -31.72 -2.29
CA GLY A 60 2.89 -30.31 -2.56
C GLY A 60 1.57 -29.82 -1.95
N SER A 61 0.54 -30.66 -1.94
CA SER A 61 -0.73 -30.36 -1.28
C SER A 61 -0.57 -30.25 0.24
N GLN A 62 0.21 -31.14 0.85
CA GLN A 62 0.52 -31.08 2.29
C GLN A 62 1.34 -29.84 2.65
N LEU A 63 2.34 -29.49 1.83
CA LEU A 63 3.15 -28.28 2.04
C LEU A 63 2.33 -27.00 1.92
N ARG A 64 1.46 -26.90 0.89
CA ARG A 64 0.52 -25.78 0.77
C ARG A 64 -0.40 -25.67 1.98
N ALA A 65 -1.00 -26.78 2.42
CA ALA A 65 -1.88 -26.79 3.58
C ALA A 65 -1.14 -26.28 4.82
N LYS A 66 0.11 -26.68 5.02
CA LYS A 66 0.95 -26.20 6.12
C LYS A 66 1.29 -24.71 6.02
N MET A 67 1.63 -24.21 4.83
CA MET A 67 1.91 -22.78 4.62
C MET A 67 0.67 -21.91 4.87
N MET A 68 -0.48 -22.34 4.35
CA MET A 68 -1.75 -21.63 4.47
C MET A 68 -2.37 -21.70 5.87
N SER A 69 -2.05 -22.73 6.66
CA SER A 69 -2.62 -22.94 7.98
C SER A 69 -1.77 -22.42 9.14
N ALA A 70 -0.62 -21.78 8.89
CA ALA A 70 0.28 -21.34 9.96
C ALA A 70 -0.41 -20.42 10.98
N SER A 71 -1.21 -19.45 10.52
CA SER A 71 -1.99 -18.57 11.39
C SER A 71 -3.07 -19.36 12.16
N LEU A 72 -3.83 -20.20 11.45
CA LEU A 72 -4.87 -21.04 12.04
C LEU A 72 -4.31 -21.97 13.13
N LEU A 73 -3.15 -22.58 12.89
CA LEU A 73 -2.44 -23.41 13.85
C LEU A 73 -2.09 -22.62 15.11
N SER A 74 -1.47 -21.44 14.96
CA SER A 74 -1.14 -20.54 16.07
C SER A 74 -2.36 -20.18 16.92
N ASP A 75 -3.50 -19.91 16.28
CA ASP A 75 -4.72 -19.53 16.98
C ASP A 75 -5.39 -20.72 17.69
N MET A 76 -5.39 -21.90 17.06
CA MET A 76 -5.85 -23.14 17.70
C MET A 76 -4.97 -23.53 18.89
N GLU A 77 -3.65 -23.41 18.78
CA GLU A 77 -2.72 -23.66 19.88
C GLU A 77 -2.99 -22.71 21.07
N SER A 78 -3.19 -21.41 20.77
CA SER A 78 -3.51 -20.38 21.75
C SER A 78 -4.84 -20.67 22.44
N PHE A 79 -5.85 -21.07 21.67
CA PHE A 79 -7.17 -21.40 22.18
C PHE A 79 -7.16 -22.63 23.09
N LYS A 80 -6.46 -23.71 22.70
CA LYS A 80 -6.29 -24.90 23.54
C LYS A 80 -5.55 -24.58 24.84
N ALA A 81 -4.56 -23.69 24.81
CA ALA A 81 -3.85 -23.26 26.01
C ALA A 81 -4.76 -22.48 26.99
N ALA A 82 -5.64 -21.63 26.46
CA ALA A 82 -6.59 -20.85 27.25
C ALA A 82 -7.77 -21.70 27.77
N ASN A 83 -8.18 -22.71 27.01
CA ASN A 83 -9.36 -23.54 27.27
C ASN A 83 -8.99 -25.04 27.32
N PRO A 84 -8.39 -25.53 28.42
CA PRO A 84 -8.10 -26.94 28.57
C PRO A 84 -9.37 -27.80 28.48
N GLY A 85 -9.34 -28.82 27.63
CA GLY A 85 -10.48 -29.72 27.40
C GLY A 85 -11.53 -29.20 26.43
N ALA A 86 -11.26 -28.09 25.73
CA ALA A 86 -12.09 -27.62 24.63
C ALA A 86 -12.00 -28.55 23.41
N GLU A 87 -13.07 -28.54 22.61
CA GLU A 87 -13.15 -29.26 21.34
C GLU A 87 -13.07 -28.32 20.13
N LEU A 88 -13.01 -28.88 18.92
CA LEU A 88 -12.97 -28.09 17.70
C LEU A 88 -14.22 -27.20 17.61
N GLU A 89 -15.38 -27.72 17.98
CA GLU A 89 -16.66 -27.02 18.03
C GLU A 89 -16.60 -25.77 18.92
N ASP A 90 -15.94 -25.86 20.08
CA ASP A 90 -15.73 -24.70 20.95
C ASP A 90 -14.87 -23.62 20.28
N PHE A 91 -13.84 -24.04 19.54
CA PHE A 91 -13.01 -23.12 18.75
C PHE A 91 -13.81 -22.48 17.61
N ILE A 92 -14.59 -23.26 16.86
CA ILE A 92 -15.41 -22.76 15.73
C ILE A 92 -16.44 -21.75 16.22
N ARG A 93 -17.13 -22.02 17.34
CA ARG A 93 -18.10 -21.08 17.93
C ARG A 93 -17.50 -19.71 18.26
N TRP A 94 -16.22 -19.65 18.56
CA TRP A 94 -15.50 -18.40 18.84
C TRP A 94 -14.86 -17.79 17.58
N TYR A 95 -14.13 -18.60 16.81
CA TYR A 95 -13.26 -18.14 15.72
C TYR A 95 -13.99 -17.97 14.38
N SER A 96 -14.97 -18.84 14.10
CA SER A 96 -15.85 -18.73 12.92
C SER A 96 -17.31 -19.05 13.28
N PRO A 97 -18.00 -18.14 13.99
CA PRO A 97 -19.38 -18.37 14.43
C PRO A 97 -20.35 -18.69 13.28
N ARG A 98 -20.02 -18.28 12.05
CA ARG A 98 -20.79 -18.59 10.83
C ARG A 98 -20.80 -20.07 10.46
N ASP A 99 -19.81 -20.84 10.96
CA ASP A 99 -19.71 -22.28 10.74
C ASP A 99 -20.33 -23.11 11.86
N TRP A 100 -20.93 -22.45 12.85
CA TRP A 100 -21.72 -23.08 13.87
C TRP A 100 -23.20 -22.92 13.55
N ILE A 101 -23.90 -24.03 13.28
CA ILE A 101 -25.33 -24.04 13.03
C ILE A 101 -26.03 -24.31 14.35
N GLU A 102 -26.62 -23.27 14.94
CA GLU A 102 -27.42 -23.38 16.18
C GLU A 102 -28.74 -24.11 15.92
N GLU A 103 -29.13 -24.92 16.89
CA GLU A 103 -30.44 -25.56 16.98
C GLU A 103 -31.27 -24.87 18.08
N ASP A 104 -32.59 -25.06 18.04
CA ASP A 104 -33.50 -24.46 19.03
C ASP A 104 -33.44 -25.15 20.41
N GLU A 105 -32.83 -26.33 20.49
CA GLU A 105 -32.62 -27.05 21.74
C GLU A 105 -31.51 -26.43 22.59
N LEU A 106 -31.73 -26.38 23.91
CA LEU A 106 -30.71 -26.02 24.88
C LEU A 106 -29.93 -27.26 25.35
N ASP A 107 -28.65 -27.09 25.63
CA ASP A 107 -27.80 -28.10 26.24
C ASP A 107 -27.93 -28.12 27.78
N GLU A 108 -27.17 -29.01 28.42
CA GLU A 108 -27.15 -29.18 29.88
C GLU A 108 -26.67 -27.93 30.64
N PHE A 109 -26.05 -26.97 29.96
CA PHE A 109 -25.48 -25.75 30.53
C PHE A 109 -26.28 -24.49 30.18
N GLY A 110 -27.43 -24.65 29.51
CA GLY A 110 -28.35 -23.59 29.12
C GLY A 110 -27.90 -22.77 27.91
N GLN A 111 -27.00 -23.30 27.07
CA GLN A 111 -26.63 -22.70 25.79
C GLN A 111 -27.30 -23.48 24.64
N LYS A 112 -27.57 -22.81 23.52
CA LYS A 112 -28.12 -23.50 22.35
C LYS A 112 -27.15 -24.58 21.86
N LYS A 113 -27.69 -25.77 21.61
CA LYS A 113 -26.98 -26.83 20.90
C LYS A 113 -26.74 -26.40 19.46
N GLY A 114 -25.88 -27.13 18.78
CA GLY A 114 -25.60 -26.90 17.39
C GLY A 114 -24.61 -27.91 16.85
N GLN A 115 -24.32 -27.76 15.58
CA GLN A 115 -23.40 -28.63 14.84
C GLN A 115 -22.54 -27.81 13.88
N LEU A 116 -21.42 -28.40 13.46
CA LEU A 116 -20.57 -27.83 12.43
C LEU A 116 -21.32 -27.72 11.10
N SER A 117 -21.05 -26.66 10.34
CA SER A 117 -21.60 -26.46 9.00
C SER A 117 -21.21 -27.60 8.05
N ALA A 118 -22.01 -27.83 7.00
CA ALA A 118 -21.76 -28.92 6.05
C ALA A 118 -20.34 -28.91 5.43
N ARG A 119 -19.77 -27.72 5.20
CA ARG A 119 -18.40 -27.58 4.68
C ARG A 119 -17.32 -28.02 5.67
N MET A 120 -17.59 -27.89 6.97
CA MET A 120 -16.67 -28.30 8.04
C MET A 120 -16.69 -29.82 8.28
N LEU A 121 -17.71 -30.51 7.79
CA LEU A 121 -17.86 -31.97 7.87
C LEU A 121 -17.27 -32.71 6.65
N LEU A 122 -16.72 -31.98 5.67
CA LEU A 122 -16.14 -32.58 4.47
C LEU A 122 -14.91 -33.44 4.83
N PRO A 123 -14.72 -34.59 4.17
CA PRO A 123 -13.53 -35.41 4.35
C PRO A 123 -12.27 -34.64 3.93
N GLY A 124 -11.20 -34.75 4.72
CA GLY A 124 -9.96 -33.99 4.49
C GLY A 124 -10.08 -32.51 4.88
N ASN A 125 -10.95 -32.17 5.84
CA ASN A 125 -11.05 -30.81 6.34
C ASN A 125 -9.75 -30.38 7.02
N THR A 126 -9.06 -29.41 6.41
CA THR A 126 -7.80 -28.84 6.92
C THR A 126 -7.92 -28.30 8.33
N TRP A 127 -9.08 -27.79 8.74
CA TRP A 127 -9.28 -27.28 10.10
C TRP A 127 -9.23 -28.38 11.15
N LEU A 128 -9.81 -29.55 10.85
CA LEU A 128 -9.76 -30.70 11.73
C LEU A 128 -8.32 -31.24 11.83
N GLU A 129 -7.63 -31.35 10.70
CA GLU A 129 -6.23 -31.81 10.66
C GLU A 129 -5.31 -30.88 11.47
N VAL A 130 -5.46 -29.56 11.29
CA VAL A 130 -4.69 -28.55 12.03
C VAL A 130 -5.05 -28.58 13.51
N TRP A 131 -6.33 -28.76 13.84
CA TRP A 131 -6.77 -28.90 15.23
C TRP A 131 -6.14 -30.10 15.90
N GLU A 132 -6.15 -31.28 15.28
CA GLU A 132 -5.52 -32.48 15.84
C GLU A 132 -4.01 -32.32 16.03
N ALA A 133 -3.34 -31.61 15.10
CA ALA A 133 -1.91 -31.30 15.22
C ALA A 133 -1.58 -30.24 16.28
N ALA A 134 -2.52 -29.32 16.58
CA ALA A 134 -2.31 -28.19 17.48
C ALA A 134 -2.12 -28.63 18.94
N LYS A 135 -1.08 -28.11 19.58
CA LYS A 135 -0.77 -28.34 21.00
C LYS A 135 -1.24 -27.15 21.86
N PRO A 136 -1.54 -27.36 23.16
CA PRO A 136 -1.94 -26.27 24.05
C PRO A 136 -0.74 -25.37 24.41
N VAL A 137 -0.34 -24.48 23.50
CA VAL A 137 0.79 -23.57 23.65
C VAL A 137 0.29 -22.12 23.56
N PRO A 138 0.46 -21.27 24.58
CA PRO A 138 0.02 -19.88 24.52
C PRO A 138 0.89 -19.07 23.54
N ALA A 139 0.32 -18.07 22.87
CA ALA A 139 0.99 -17.25 21.84
C ALA A 139 2.44 -16.83 22.17
N ARG A 140 2.72 -16.39 23.41
CA ARG A 140 4.06 -15.97 23.84
C ARG A 140 5.13 -17.07 23.78
N ARG A 141 4.74 -18.34 23.72
CA ARG A 141 5.64 -19.51 23.67
C ARG A 141 5.63 -20.21 22.30
N GLN A 142 4.81 -19.73 21.37
CA GLN A 142 4.75 -20.29 20.03
C GLN A 142 5.91 -19.77 19.18
N LYS A 143 6.14 -20.44 18.04
CA LYS A 143 6.98 -19.87 16.99
C LYS A 143 6.34 -18.58 16.49
N ARG A 144 7.13 -17.52 16.38
CA ARG A 144 6.66 -16.23 15.85
C ARG A 144 6.17 -16.39 14.41
N LEU A 145 4.95 -15.93 14.14
CA LEU A 145 4.44 -15.83 12.77
C LEU A 145 5.15 -14.70 11.99
N PHE A 146 5.48 -13.61 12.68
CA PHE A 146 6.23 -12.48 12.15
C PHE A 146 7.53 -12.30 12.94
N ASP A 147 8.66 -12.42 12.26
CA ASP A 147 9.98 -12.18 12.84
C ASP A 147 10.47 -10.80 12.41
N ASP A 148 10.18 -9.80 13.24
CA ASP A 148 10.51 -8.40 13.04
C ASP A 148 12.01 -8.16 12.80
N THR A 149 12.88 -8.97 13.42
CA THR A 149 14.33 -8.85 13.23
C THR A 149 14.72 -9.34 11.84
N ARG A 150 14.21 -10.50 11.42
CA ARG A 150 14.47 -11.05 10.08
C ARG A 150 13.94 -10.14 8.98
N GLU A 151 12.72 -9.62 9.12
CA GLU A 151 12.14 -8.73 8.11
C GLU A 151 12.92 -7.41 7.99
N ALA A 152 13.41 -6.88 9.11
CA ALA A 152 14.30 -5.71 9.08
C ALA A 152 15.63 -6.01 8.36
N GLU A 153 16.23 -7.17 8.61
CA GLU A 153 17.45 -7.61 7.91
C GLU A 153 17.22 -7.76 6.40
N ILE A 154 16.10 -8.36 5.98
CA ILE A 154 15.73 -8.50 4.57
C ILE A 154 15.60 -7.12 3.92
N ALA A 155 14.90 -6.17 4.58
CA ALA A 155 14.71 -4.82 4.06
C ALA A 155 16.05 -4.06 3.92
N LEU A 156 16.94 -4.17 4.90
CA LEU A 156 18.26 -3.54 4.84
C LEU A 156 19.13 -4.16 3.75
N HIS A 157 19.18 -5.49 3.70
CA HIS A 157 19.92 -6.21 2.67
C HIS A 157 19.41 -5.86 1.26
N PHE A 158 18.10 -5.72 1.07
CA PHE A 158 17.52 -5.28 -0.21
C PHE A 158 18.05 -3.93 -0.68
N VAL A 159 18.26 -2.98 0.22
CA VAL A 159 18.86 -1.68 -0.13
C VAL A 159 20.36 -1.82 -0.38
N GLU A 160 21.07 -2.55 0.49
CA GLU A 160 22.52 -2.74 0.43
C GLU A 160 22.97 -3.50 -0.83
N SER A 161 22.22 -4.52 -1.24
CA SER A 161 22.59 -5.38 -2.36
C SER A 161 22.25 -4.79 -3.74
N ARG A 162 21.65 -3.59 -3.80
CA ARG A 162 21.20 -3.00 -5.06
C ARG A 162 22.35 -2.34 -5.83
N PRO A 163 22.49 -2.61 -7.14
CA PRO A 163 23.43 -1.87 -7.96
C PRO A 163 23.01 -0.38 -8.08
N PRO A 164 23.94 0.56 -8.32
CA PRO A 164 23.64 1.99 -8.39
C PRO A 164 22.48 2.35 -9.34
N ALA A 165 22.37 1.66 -10.48
CA ALA A 165 21.27 1.87 -11.43
C ALA A 165 19.90 1.50 -10.83
N ALA A 166 19.81 0.39 -10.10
CA ALA A 166 18.58 -0.05 -9.45
C ALA A 166 18.24 0.80 -8.21
N ALA A 167 19.26 1.34 -7.52
CA ALA A 167 19.07 2.32 -6.46
C ALA A 167 18.52 3.65 -7.02
N ALA A 168 19.05 4.13 -8.14
CA ALA A 168 18.55 5.32 -8.81
C ALA A 168 17.08 5.15 -9.26
N GLN A 169 16.68 3.96 -9.69
CA GLN A 169 15.29 3.67 -10.06
C GLN A 169 14.31 3.83 -8.89
N LEU A 170 14.72 3.49 -7.66
CA LEU A 170 13.89 3.71 -6.46
C LEU A 170 13.62 5.19 -6.19
N LEU A 171 14.50 6.09 -6.66
CA LEU A 171 14.35 7.53 -6.49
C LEU A 171 13.43 8.17 -7.55
N LEU A 172 13.21 7.51 -8.70
CA LEU A 172 12.46 8.09 -9.81
C LEU A 172 11.03 8.52 -9.44
N PRO A 173 10.20 7.70 -8.75
CA PRO A 173 8.88 8.13 -8.30
C PRO A 173 8.91 9.45 -7.52
N VAL A 174 9.84 9.56 -6.57
CA VAL A 174 9.97 10.73 -5.69
C VAL A 174 10.48 11.93 -6.48
N LEU A 175 11.52 11.77 -7.30
CA LEU A 175 12.08 12.86 -8.12
C LEU A 175 11.05 13.43 -9.10
N PHE A 176 10.29 12.55 -9.76
CA PHE A 176 9.23 12.98 -10.67
C PHE A 176 8.10 13.67 -9.92
N HIS A 177 7.69 13.16 -8.76
CA HIS A 177 6.70 13.83 -7.91
C HIS A 177 7.15 15.23 -7.52
N VAL A 178 8.40 15.41 -7.06
CA VAL A 178 8.95 16.73 -6.73
C VAL A 178 9.01 17.65 -7.96
N ALA A 179 9.41 17.12 -9.11
CA ALA A 179 9.44 17.90 -10.35
C ALA A 179 8.04 18.40 -10.74
N LEU A 180 7.04 17.52 -10.72
CA LEU A 180 5.66 17.88 -11.04
C LEU A 180 5.07 18.86 -10.02
N ASP A 181 5.30 18.66 -8.73
CA ASP A 181 4.83 19.57 -7.68
C ASP A 181 5.43 20.97 -7.85
N SER A 182 6.75 21.05 -8.09
CA SER A 182 7.44 22.31 -8.37
C SER A 182 6.91 23.01 -9.61
N LEU A 183 6.70 22.27 -10.72
CA LEU A 183 6.14 22.86 -11.95
C LEU A 183 4.69 23.33 -11.75
N THR A 184 3.89 22.57 -11.01
CA THR A 184 2.51 22.93 -10.69
C THR A 184 2.44 24.18 -9.83
N HIS A 185 3.29 24.28 -8.81
CA HIS A 185 3.40 25.48 -7.96
C HIS A 185 3.74 26.73 -8.79
N HIS A 186 4.72 26.63 -9.69
CA HIS A 186 5.10 27.75 -10.54
C HIS A 186 4.06 28.11 -11.60
N ALA A 187 3.34 27.11 -12.12
CA ALA A 187 2.26 27.33 -13.10
C ALA A 187 1.05 28.06 -12.50
N GLN A 188 0.78 27.95 -11.18
CA GLN A 188 -0.33 28.64 -10.52
C GLN A 188 -0.27 30.16 -10.65
N HIS A 189 0.93 30.73 -10.79
CA HIS A 189 1.13 32.16 -10.95
C HIS A 189 0.91 32.65 -12.40
N ILE A 190 0.75 31.72 -13.35
CA ILE A 190 0.64 32.00 -14.77
C ILE A 190 -0.82 31.85 -15.20
N THR A 191 -1.51 32.97 -15.41
CA THR A 191 -2.92 32.97 -15.85
C THR A 191 -3.03 32.90 -17.38
N GLY A 192 -4.08 32.23 -17.87
CA GLY A 192 -4.41 32.17 -19.31
C GLY A 192 -3.73 31.06 -20.12
N LEU A 193 -2.77 30.31 -19.55
CA LEU A 193 -2.13 29.16 -20.20
C LEU A 193 -2.85 27.83 -19.87
N THR A 194 -4.07 27.66 -20.38
CA THR A 194 -4.90 26.46 -20.14
C THR A 194 -4.27 25.17 -20.68
N ALA A 195 -3.44 25.27 -21.72
CA ALA A 195 -2.68 24.13 -22.25
C ALA A 195 -1.64 23.61 -21.23
N LEU A 196 -0.93 24.51 -20.55
CA LEU A 196 0.05 24.17 -19.52
C LEU A 196 -0.62 23.44 -18.34
N THR A 197 -1.71 24.00 -17.82
CA THR A 197 -2.45 23.37 -16.72
C THR A 197 -2.98 21.99 -17.13
N SER A 198 -3.49 21.84 -18.36
CA SER A 198 -3.95 20.55 -18.88
C SER A 198 -2.82 19.51 -18.98
N ILE A 199 -1.61 19.92 -19.36
CA ILE A 199 -0.45 19.02 -19.45
C ILE A 199 -0.04 18.56 -18.05
N LEU A 200 0.04 19.47 -17.07
CA LEU A 200 0.39 19.13 -15.69
C LEU A 200 -0.65 18.20 -15.05
N ASP A 201 -1.94 18.42 -15.30
CA ASP A 201 -3.02 17.52 -14.84
C ASP A 201 -2.91 16.12 -15.44
N LYS A 202 -2.57 16.02 -16.74
CA LYS A 202 -2.33 14.74 -17.41
C LYS A 202 -1.08 14.04 -16.87
N ALA A 203 0.01 14.78 -16.69
CA ALA A 203 1.25 14.29 -16.12
C ALA A 203 1.03 13.75 -14.70
N SER A 204 0.22 14.44 -13.88
CA SER A 204 -0.20 14.00 -12.54
C SER A 204 -0.91 12.65 -12.56
N LYS A 205 -1.93 12.49 -13.41
CA LYS A 205 -2.66 11.22 -13.57
C LYS A 205 -1.76 10.10 -14.08
N LYS A 206 -0.87 10.40 -15.03
CA LYS A 206 0.10 9.43 -15.57
C LYS A 206 1.05 8.97 -14.47
N MET A 207 1.56 9.88 -13.64
CA MET A 207 2.45 9.56 -12.53
C MET A 207 1.77 8.71 -11.45
N GLU A 208 0.52 9.00 -11.08
CA GLU A 208 -0.22 8.18 -10.13
C GLU A 208 -0.27 6.70 -10.58
N VAL A 209 -0.54 6.48 -11.86
CA VAL A 209 -0.58 5.13 -12.43
C VAL A 209 0.82 4.51 -12.48
N LEU A 210 1.85 5.26 -12.90
CA LEU A 210 3.21 4.75 -13.05
C LEU A 210 3.89 4.38 -11.73
N THR A 211 3.58 5.10 -10.65
CA THR A 211 4.19 4.85 -9.33
C THR A 211 3.63 3.60 -8.65
N ARG A 212 2.47 3.11 -9.09
CA ARG A 212 1.81 1.91 -8.56
C ARG A 212 1.96 0.69 -9.46
N GLN A 213 2.61 0.82 -10.61
CA GLN A 213 2.76 -0.28 -11.56
C GLN A 213 4.04 -1.08 -11.28
N SER A 214 3.86 -2.39 -11.12
CA SER A 214 4.91 -3.39 -11.22
C SER A 214 4.63 -4.26 -12.48
N PRO A 215 5.62 -4.55 -13.35
CA PRO A 215 7.03 -4.20 -13.22
C PRO A 215 7.34 -2.74 -13.60
N PHE A 216 8.47 -2.25 -13.10
CA PHE A 216 8.98 -0.91 -13.39
C PHE A 216 9.26 -0.71 -14.89
N ASP A 217 8.62 0.30 -15.51
CA ASP A 217 8.79 0.61 -16.94
C ASP A 217 9.48 1.98 -17.14
N ILE A 218 10.79 1.92 -17.37
CA ILE A 218 11.63 3.12 -17.57
C ILE A 218 11.19 3.97 -18.77
N ARG A 219 10.60 3.37 -19.81
CA ARG A 219 10.22 4.10 -21.02
C ARG A 219 9.08 5.07 -20.74
N ARG A 220 8.15 4.68 -19.88
CA ARG A 220 7.04 5.57 -19.49
C ARG A 220 7.50 6.75 -18.64
N TYR A 221 8.54 6.56 -17.82
CA TYR A 221 9.19 7.68 -17.11
C TYR A 221 9.90 8.62 -18.08
N GLN A 222 10.53 8.07 -19.13
CA GLN A 222 11.13 8.89 -20.19
C GLN A 222 10.06 9.73 -20.93
N ASP A 223 8.91 9.14 -21.26
CA ASP A 223 7.80 9.86 -21.88
C ASP A 223 7.19 10.92 -20.95
N LEU A 224 7.18 10.67 -19.63
CA LEU A 224 6.75 11.67 -18.67
C LEU A 224 7.77 12.82 -18.55
N CYS A 225 9.06 12.50 -18.67
CA CYS A 225 10.15 13.49 -18.63
C CYS A 225 10.01 14.49 -19.77
N THR A 226 9.66 14.05 -20.99
CA THR A 226 9.45 14.95 -22.12
C THR A 226 8.27 15.90 -21.91
N GLU A 227 7.17 15.42 -21.31
CA GLU A 227 6.02 16.25 -20.93
C GLU A 227 6.39 17.30 -19.87
N LEU A 228 7.15 16.91 -18.84
CA LEU A 228 7.61 17.83 -17.80
C LEU A 228 8.61 18.85 -18.33
N ASN A 229 9.55 18.44 -19.20
CA ASN A 229 10.51 19.35 -19.83
C ASN A 229 9.80 20.43 -20.66
N TYR A 230 8.75 20.06 -21.39
CA TYR A 230 7.95 21.04 -22.14
C TYR A 230 7.27 22.04 -21.19
N ALA A 231 6.68 21.56 -20.09
CA ALA A 231 6.07 22.43 -19.10
C ALA A 231 7.10 23.38 -18.44
N GLU A 232 8.28 22.86 -18.11
CA GLU A 232 9.40 23.65 -17.58
C GLU A 232 9.82 24.74 -18.56
N GLU A 233 9.97 24.42 -19.84
CA GLU A 233 10.36 25.38 -20.87
C GLU A 233 9.35 26.54 -20.97
N VAL A 234 8.06 26.23 -21.03
CA VAL A 234 6.98 27.24 -21.07
C VAL A 234 7.03 28.15 -19.83
N ILE A 235 7.18 27.57 -18.64
CA ILE A 235 7.28 28.32 -17.37
C ILE A 235 8.53 29.21 -17.35
N ALA A 236 9.67 28.68 -17.77
CA ALA A 236 10.93 29.41 -17.82
C ALA A 236 10.88 30.58 -18.82
N GLN A 237 10.29 30.36 -20.00
CA GLN A 237 10.07 31.40 -21.00
C GLN A 237 9.18 32.52 -20.45
N PHE A 238 8.04 32.17 -19.84
CA PHE A 238 7.13 33.14 -19.23
C PHE A 238 7.84 34.00 -18.17
N LYS A 239 8.51 33.36 -17.20
CA LYS A 239 9.24 34.07 -16.14
C LYS A 239 10.37 34.95 -16.67
N SER A 240 11.08 34.48 -17.69
CA SER A 240 12.13 35.28 -18.36
C SER A 240 11.53 36.52 -19.03
N LEU A 241 10.40 36.38 -19.73
CA LEU A 241 9.71 37.51 -20.38
C LEU A 241 9.17 38.51 -19.35
N GLU A 242 8.57 38.01 -18.27
CA GLU A 242 8.12 38.81 -17.14
C GLU A 242 9.26 39.66 -16.59
N GLN A 243 10.37 39.04 -16.19
CA GLN A 243 11.53 39.77 -15.65
C GLN A 243 12.14 40.79 -16.64
N LYS A 244 12.18 40.48 -17.94
CA LYS A 244 12.83 41.32 -18.95
C LYS A 244 11.96 42.51 -19.38
N LEU A 245 10.66 42.27 -19.59
CA LEU A 245 9.73 43.25 -20.14
C LEU A 245 9.12 44.12 -19.04
N CYS A 246 8.71 43.53 -17.92
CA CYS A 246 8.08 44.27 -16.84
C CYS A 246 8.13 43.47 -15.51
N PRO A 247 9.05 43.80 -14.58
CA PRO A 247 9.20 43.07 -13.31
C PRO A 247 7.96 43.09 -12.40
N GLU A 248 7.09 44.09 -12.54
CA GLU A 248 5.80 44.19 -11.85
C GLU A 248 4.68 44.32 -12.90
N PRO A 249 4.29 43.22 -13.58
CA PRO A 249 3.33 43.28 -14.66
C PRO A 249 1.92 43.50 -14.11
N ASP A 250 1.20 44.47 -14.69
CA ASP A 250 -0.24 44.55 -14.54
C ASP A 250 -0.95 43.41 -15.33
N GLU A 251 -2.26 43.28 -15.19
CA GLU A 251 -3.02 42.23 -15.90
C GLU A 251 -2.93 42.34 -17.43
N THR A 252 -2.77 43.56 -17.97
CA THR A 252 -2.62 43.74 -19.43
C THR A 252 -1.28 43.18 -19.92
N MET A 253 -0.23 43.37 -19.12
CA MET A 253 1.10 42.85 -19.37
C MET A 253 1.16 41.33 -19.23
N LYS A 254 0.50 40.77 -18.20
CA LYS A 254 0.41 39.31 -18.04
C LYS A 254 -0.27 38.66 -19.24
N ASN A 255 -1.37 39.24 -19.73
CA ASN A 255 -2.04 38.76 -20.94
C ASN A 255 -1.13 38.86 -22.18
N PHE A 256 -0.36 39.95 -22.30
CA PHE A 256 0.61 40.10 -23.38
C PHE A 256 1.73 39.05 -23.33
N ILE A 257 2.32 38.82 -22.15
CA ILE A 257 3.36 37.80 -21.95
C ILE A 257 2.81 36.40 -22.22
N THR A 258 1.60 36.09 -21.71
CA THR A 258 0.89 34.84 -22.02
C THR A 258 0.69 34.67 -23.52
N GLY A 259 0.30 35.74 -24.22
CA GLY A 259 0.23 35.77 -25.68
C GLY A 259 1.56 35.41 -26.33
N LEU A 260 2.67 36.02 -25.88
CA LEU A 260 4.00 35.82 -26.48
C LEU A 260 4.49 34.37 -26.38
N VAL A 261 4.07 33.66 -25.34
CA VAL A 261 4.44 32.26 -25.13
C VAL A 261 3.50 31.31 -25.89
N SER A 262 2.24 31.69 -26.10
CA SER A 262 1.20 30.80 -26.65
C SER A 262 0.87 31.03 -28.13
N GLN A 263 1.19 32.20 -28.68
CA GLN A 263 0.78 32.63 -30.01
C GLN A 263 2.00 33.01 -30.87
N PRO A 264 1.94 32.80 -32.20
CA PRO A 264 3.03 33.17 -33.09
C PRO A 264 3.19 34.69 -33.24
N GLU A 265 2.10 35.44 -33.09
CA GLU A 265 2.08 36.90 -33.22
C GLU A 265 1.19 37.51 -32.13
N VAL A 266 1.63 38.63 -31.56
CA VAL A 266 0.93 39.33 -30.48
C VAL A 266 1.08 40.83 -30.66
N GLU A 267 -0.01 41.56 -30.53
CA GLU A 267 0.02 43.02 -30.57
C GLU A 267 0.68 43.61 -29.31
N VAL A 268 1.60 44.56 -29.51
CA VAL A 268 2.31 45.22 -28.40
C VAL A 268 1.40 46.26 -27.73
N PRO A 269 1.14 46.16 -26.41
CA PRO A 269 0.32 47.11 -25.68
C PRO A 269 0.86 48.54 -25.81
N GLY A 270 -0.03 49.49 -26.15
CA GLY A 270 0.34 50.90 -26.35
C GLY A 270 1.09 51.18 -27.67
N GLY A 271 1.24 50.19 -28.55
CA GLY A 271 1.81 50.35 -29.88
C GLY A 271 3.30 50.75 -29.88
N PRO A 272 3.82 51.33 -30.99
CA PRO A 272 5.26 51.54 -31.20
C PRO A 272 5.91 52.57 -30.26
N HIS A 273 5.09 53.38 -29.59
CA HIS A 273 5.49 54.39 -28.61
C HIS A 273 5.18 53.98 -27.16
N GLY A 274 4.65 52.77 -26.95
CA GLY A 274 4.37 52.24 -25.62
C GLY A 274 5.63 51.89 -24.82
N PRO A 275 5.52 51.77 -23.49
CA PRO A 275 6.66 51.46 -22.62
C PRO A 275 7.30 50.10 -22.94
N VAL A 276 6.48 49.11 -23.31
CA VAL A 276 6.94 47.77 -23.74
C VAL A 276 7.76 47.86 -25.03
N ALA A 277 7.26 48.59 -26.03
CA ALA A 277 7.96 48.76 -27.29
C ALA A 277 9.32 49.45 -27.09
N SER A 278 9.40 50.46 -26.20
CA SER A 278 10.67 51.09 -25.84
C SER A 278 11.63 50.13 -25.12
N ARG A 279 11.13 49.28 -24.22
CA ARG A 279 11.94 48.27 -23.54
C ARG A 279 12.51 47.25 -24.52
N ILE A 280 11.68 46.74 -25.42
CA ILE A 280 12.09 45.83 -26.50
C ILE A 280 13.19 46.48 -27.35
N LYS A 281 12.99 47.73 -27.80
CA LYS A 281 14.00 48.48 -28.58
C LYS A 281 15.32 48.64 -27.83
N SER A 282 15.28 48.92 -26.52
CA SER A 282 16.49 48.99 -25.66
C SER A 282 17.23 47.66 -25.66
N MET A 283 16.53 46.56 -25.41
CA MET A 283 17.12 45.22 -25.36
C MET A 283 17.78 44.84 -26.69
N PHE A 284 17.15 45.13 -27.84
CA PHE A 284 17.77 44.90 -29.15
C PHE A 284 19.00 45.77 -29.38
N THR A 285 18.96 47.03 -28.94
CA THR A 285 20.12 47.95 -29.06
C THR A 285 21.27 47.50 -28.17
N GLU A 286 21.00 47.05 -26.96
CA GLU A 286 21.98 46.49 -26.02
C GLU A 286 22.59 45.20 -26.57
N ALA A 287 21.78 44.28 -27.09
CA ALA A 287 22.26 43.05 -27.71
C ALA A 287 23.16 43.35 -28.93
N HIS A 288 22.79 44.33 -29.76
CA HIS A 288 23.59 44.73 -30.91
C HIS A 288 24.96 45.27 -30.52
N LYS A 289 25.06 46.04 -29.43
CA LYS A 289 26.32 46.59 -28.89
C LYS A 289 27.27 45.53 -28.32
N VAL A 290 26.80 44.31 -28.06
CA VAL A 290 27.62 43.20 -27.56
C VAL A 290 28.10 42.31 -28.71
N CYS A 291 27.37 42.28 -29.82
CA CYS A 291 27.75 41.54 -31.04
C CYS A 291 28.76 42.28 -31.94
N PHE A 292 29.00 43.56 -31.70
CA PHE A 292 29.92 44.44 -32.44
C PHE A 292 30.79 45.24 -31.47
#